data_AF-A0A8T5LY74-F1
#
_entry.id   AF-A0A8T5LY74-F1
#
_cell.length_a   1.000
_cell.length_b   1.000
_cell.length_c   1.000
_cell.angle_alpha   90.00
_cell.angle_beta   90.00
_cell.angle_gamma   90.00
#
_symmetry.space_group_name_H-M   'P 1'
#
loop_
_entity.id
_entity.type
_entity.pdbx_description
1 polymer ?
#
loop_
_entity_poly.entity_id
_entity_poly.type
_entity_poly.pdbx_seq_one_letter_code
_entity_poly.pdbx_strand_id
1 'polypeptide(L)' 'MQSEESNSNKLKLSKEKEIILKDKEHNIKVVAGPGSGKTTLLVEKVTRLINAGVDPKKILLI' A
#
# COMPACT_ATOMS: atom_id res chain seq x y z
N MET A 1 0.73 -12.85 -33.25
CA MET A 1 1.27 -13.16 -31.91
C MET A 1 0.48 -12.35 -30.91
N GLN A 2 -0.51 -12.97 -30.28
CA GLN A 2 -1.17 -12.41 -29.11
C GLN A 2 -0.22 -12.67 -27.93
N SER A 3 0.23 -11.62 -27.25
CA SER A 3 1.06 -11.73 -26.05
C SER A 3 0.34 -11.01 -24.90
N GLU A 4 -0.27 -11.85 -24.08
CA GLU A 4 -0.33 -11.81 -22.62
C GLU A 4 -1.12 -10.67 -21.95
N GLU A 5 -2.34 -11.05 -21.57
CA GLU A 5 -3.11 -10.50 -20.46
C GLU A 5 -2.25 -10.30 -19.21
N SER A 6 -2.07 -9.03 -18.81
CA SER A 6 -1.93 -8.69 -17.40
C SER A 6 -3.26 -8.09 -16.94
N ASN A 7 -4.17 -8.99 -16.55
CA ASN A 7 -5.47 -8.67 -15.95
C ASN A 7 -5.25 -7.97 -14.60
N SER A 8 -4.90 -6.68 -14.67
CA SER A 8 -4.82 -5.80 -13.53
C SER A 8 -6.24 -5.46 -13.14
N ASN A 9 -6.82 -6.31 -12.28
CA ASN A 9 -7.93 -5.92 -11.41
C ASN A 9 -7.46 -4.72 -10.59
N LYS A 10 -7.59 -3.53 -11.19
CA LYS A 10 -7.30 -2.25 -10.59
C LYS A 10 -8.41 -2.00 -9.59
N LEU A 11 -8.32 -2.68 -8.44
CA LEU A 11 -9.09 -2.39 -7.25
C LEU A 11 -9.06 -0.87 -7.08
N LYS A 12 -10.21 -0.24 -7.26
CA LYS A 12 -10.34 1.21 -7.15
C LYS A 12 -10.11 1.55 -5.67
N LEU A 13 -8.87 1.90 -5.34
CA LEU A 13 -8.50 2.32 -3.99
C LEU A 13 -9.36 3.53 -3.59
N SER A 14 -9.84 3.57 -2.35
CA SER A 14 -10.42 4.80 -1.81
C SER A 14 -9.38 5.92 -1.85
N LYS A 15 -9.82 7.17 -2.05
CA LYS A 15 -8.91 8.33 -2.13
C LYS A 15 -8.01 8.45 -0.89
N GLU A 16 -8.56 8.13 0.28
CA GLU A 16 -7.84 8.13 1.56
C GLU A 16 -6.68 7.13 1.56
N LYS A 17 -6.93 5.90 1.10
CA LYS A 17 -5.92 4.86 0.99
C LYS A 17 -4.81 5.26 0.02
N GLU A 18 -5.14 5.92 -1.09
CA GLU A 18 -4.15 6.41 -2.03
C GLU A 18 -3.23 7.48 -1.41
N ILE A 19 -3.79 8.43 -0.66
CA ILE A 19 -3.03 9.46 0.08
C ILE A 19 -2.07 8.80 1.06
N ILE A 20 -2.58 7.88 1.90
CA ILE A 20 -1.76 7.18 2.90
C ILE A 20 -0.62 6.40 2.23
N LEU A 21 -0.92 5.70 1.13
CA LEU A 21 0.09 4.89 0.44
C LEU A 21 1.15 5.72 -0.28
N LYS A 22 0.82 6.94 -0.73
CA LYS A 22 1.74 7.83 -1.46
C LYS A 22 2.59 8.72 -0.55
N ASP A 23 2.15 8.99 0.67
CA ASP A 23 2.90 9.82 1.62
C ASP A 23 4.27 9.21 1.95
N LYS A 24 5.32 10.03 2.13
CA LYS A 24 6.68 9.56 2.42
C LYS A 24 7.34 10.24 3.62
N GLU A 25 6.80 11.36 4.08
CA GLU A 25 7.52 12.27 4.97
C GLU A 25 6.76 12.57 6.27
N HIS A 26 5.46 12.25 6.32
CA HIS A 26 4.64 12.63 7.47
C HIS A 26 4.37 11.44 8.38
N ASN A 27 4.21 11.75 9.67
CA ASN A 27 3.63 10.81 10.62
C ASN A 27 2.11 10.74 10.35
N ILE A 28 1.60 9.53 10.10
CA ILE A 28 0.19 9.31 9.75
C ILE A 28 -0.51 8.53 10.87
N LYS A 29 -1.70 9.01 11.26
CA LYS A 29 -2.64 8.27 12.12
C LYS A 29 -3.83 7.79 11.29
N VAL A 30 -4.04 6.47 11.23
CA VAL A 30 -5.20 5.87 10.55
C VAL A 30 -6.17 5.32 11.60
N VAL A 31 -7.41 5.84 11.60
CA VAL A 31 -8.49 5.39 12.49
C VAL A 31 -9.63 4.84 11.64
N ALA A 32 -10.00 3.58 11.84
CA ALA A 32 -11.06 2.93 11.08
C ALA A 32 -11.66 1.75 11.84
N GLY A 33 -12.92 1.42 11.55
CA GLY A 33 -13.65 0.34 12.20
C GLY A 33 -13.05 -1.07 11.97
N PRO A 34 -13.54 -2.10 12.69
CA PRO A 34 -13.17 -3.49 12.43
C PRO A 34 -13.46 -3.89 10.98
N GLY A 35 -12.64 -4.77 10.40
CA GLY A 35 -12.83 -5.23 9.01
C GLY A 35 -12.53 -4.22 7.91
N SER A 36 -12.17 -2.97 8.24
CA SER A 36 -11.91 -1.90 7.27
C SER A 36 -10.62 -2.07 6.44
N GLY A 37 -9.84 -3.14 6.65
CA GLY A 37 -8.61 -3.40 5.91
C GLY A 37 -7.35 -2.67 6.42
N LYS A 38 -7.26 -2.31 7.70
CA LYS A 38 -6.06 -1.66 8.29
C LYS A 38 -4.77 -2.48 8.06
N THR A 39 -4.82 -3.78 8.31
CA THR A 39 -3.68 -4.68 8.09
C THR A 39 -3.34 -4.78 6.61
N THR A 40 -4.35 -4.90 5.74
CA THR A 40 -4.16 -4.87 4.28
C THR A 40 -3.49 -3.59 3.80
N LEU A 41 -3.90 -2.44 4.35
CA LEU A 41 -3.29 -1.14 4.09
C LEU A 41 -1.81 -1.11 4.50
N LEU A 42 -1.46 -1.63 5.68
CA LEU A 42 -0.07 -1.72 6.14
C LEU A 42 0.77 -2.61 5.22
N VAL A 43 0.28 -3.78 4.84
CA VAL A 43 0.99 -4.69 3.91
C VAL A 43 1.22 -3.99 2.57
N GLU A 44 0.20 -3.34 2.00
CA GLU A 44 0.35 -2.60 0.74
C GLU A 44 1.33 -1.43 0.86
N LYS A 45 1.37 -0.75 2.01
CA LYS A 45 2.33 0.33 2.26
C LYS A 45 3.76 -0.20 2.24
N VAL A 46 4.02 -1.29 2.95
CA VAL A 46 5.34 -1.94 3.00
C VAL A 46 5.73 -2.43 1.60
N THR A 47 4.84 -3.12 0.88
CA THR A 47 5.08 -3.57 -0.49
C THR A 47 5.46 -2.41 -1.41
N ARG A 48 4.76 -1.26 -1.30
CA ARG A 48 5.11 -0.07 -2.08
C ARG A 48 6.47 0.51 -1.72
N LEU A 49 6.85 0.54 -0.45
CA LEU A 49 8.16 1.03 -0.03
C LEU A 49 9.28 0.15 -0.61
N ILE A 50 9.13 -1.17 -0.54
CA ILE A 50 10.07 -2.14 -1.12
C ILE A 50 10.16 -1.95 -2.63
N ASN A 51 9.02 -1.88 -3.33
CA ASN A 51 8.99 -1.65 -4.78
C ASN A 51 9.56 -0.30 -5.20
N ALA A 52 9.59 0.69 -4.31
CA ALA A 52 10.23 1.98 -4.52
C ALA A 52 11.75 1.98 -4.20
N GLY A 53 12.32 0.83 -3.84
CA GLY A 53 13.76 0.66 -3.59
C GLY A 53 14.19 0.87 -2.13
N VAL A 54 13.24 0.96 -1.19
CA VAL A 54 13.60 1.00 0.24
C VAL A 54 14.09 -0.38 0.68
N ASP A 55 15.30 -0.42 1.25
CA ASP A 55 15.84 -1.65 1.86
C ASP A 55 14.86 -2.16 2.93
N PRO A 56 14.34 -3.40 2.81
CA PRO A 56 13.43 -3.98 3.80
C PRO A 56 13.94 -3.91 5.25
N LYS A 57 15.27 -3.96 5.46
CA LYS A 57 15.86 -3.86 6.81
C LYS A 57 15.69 -2.50 7.46
N LYS A 58 15.33 -1.47 6.70
CA LYS A 58 15.02 -0.11 7.19
C LYS A 58 13.54 0.07 7.53
N ILE A 59 12.70 -0.93 7.29
CA ILE A 59 11.26 -0.90 7.57
C ILE A 59 10.99 -1.68 8.85
N LEU A 60 10.52 -0.99 9.90
CA LEU A 60 10.04 -1.62 11.12
C LEU A 60 8.51 -1.75 11.07
N LEU A 61 8.01 -2.97 11.22
CA LEU A 61 6.58 -3.29 11.35
C LEU A 61 6.36 -4.04 12.67
N ILE A 62 5.42 -3.57 13.49
CA ILE A 62 5.08 -4.11 14.81
C ILE A 62 3.58 -4.37 14.94
#